data_AF-A0A519KGT2-F1
#
_entry.id   AF-A0A519KGT2-F1
#
_cell.length_a   1.000
_cell.length_b   1.000
_cell.length_c   1.000
_cell.angle_alpha   90.00
_cell.angle_beta   90.00
_cell.angle_gamma   90.00
#
_symmetry.space_group_name_H-M   'P 1'
#
loop_
_entity.id
_entity.type
_entity.pdbx_description
1 polymer ?
#
loop_
_entity_poly.entity_id
_entity_poly.type
_entity_poly.pdbx_seq_one_letter_code
_entity_poly.pdbx_strand_id
1 'polypeptide(L)' 'MIYIGNAFGGKLLCTFFGHKFRTTRIVTNYFRESECTVCGLQVTNDDNGKLISLTPEQREINHELVNMHNKRKPRKKVD' A
#
# COMPACT_ATOMS: atom_id res chain seq x y z
N MET A 1 -4.21 23.91 -1.61
CA MET A 1 -4.23 22.54 -1.04
C MET A 1 -5.61 22.33 -0.45
N ILE A 2 -6.47 21.54 -1.10
CA ILE A 2 -7.85 21.33 -0.65
C ILE A 2 -7.88 20.04 0.16
N TYR A 3 -7.72 20.17 1.47
CA TYR A 3 -8.14 19.15 2.44
C TYR A 3 -9.64 19.32 2.63
N ILE A 4 -10.44 18.42 2.06
CA ILE A 4 -11.83 18.24 2.50
C ILE A 4 -11.96 16.79 2.93
N GLY A 5 -11.84 16.59 4.24
CA GLY A 5 -12.31 15.40 4.90
C GLY A 5 -13.82 15.34 4.80
N ASN A 6 -14.33 14.33 4.11
CA ASN A 6 -15.60 13.70 4.43
C ASN A 6 -15.50 12.27 3.93
N ALA A 7 -15.23 11.33 4.85
CA ALA A 7 -15.08 9.91 4.56
C ALA A 7 -16.28 9.32 3.78
N PHE A 8 -17.45 9.96 3.86
CA PHE A 8 -18.65 9.59 3.12
C PHE A 8 -18.64 10.09 1.65
N GLY A 9 -18.26 11.35 1.41
CA GLY A 9 -18.21 11.93 0.06
C GLY A 9 -17.06 11.37 -0.79
N GLY A 10 -15.91 11.11 -0.18
CA GLY A 10 -14.75 10.55 -0.88
C GLY A 10 -15.00 9.16 -1.48
N LYS A 11 -15.79 8.31 -0.80
CA LYS A 11 -16.18 6.99 -1.33
C LYS A 11 -17.04 7.11 -2.57
N LEU A 12 -18.07 7.96 -2.53
CA LEU A 12 -18.94 8.22 -3.68
C LEU A 12 -18.15 8.74 -4.88
N LEU A 13 -17.26 9.72 -4.65
CA LEU A 13 -16.38 10.25 -5.70
C LEU A 13 -15.48 9.17 -6.31
N CYS A 14 -14.90 8.28 -5.50
CA CYS A 14 -14.10 7.16 -6.02
C CYS A 14 -14.94 6.16 -6.83
N THR A 15 -16.20 5.93 -6.46
CA THR A 15 -17.09 5.05 -7.23
C THR A 15 -17.40 5.60 -8.61
N PHE A 16 -17.57 6.93 -8.75
CA PHE A 16 -17.86 7.57 -10.03
C PHE A 16 -16.62 7.87 -10.88
N PHE A 17 -15.52 8.33 -10.27
CA PHE A 17 -14.30 8.78 -10.97
C PHE A 17 -13.15 7.76 -10.94
N GLY A 18 -13.26 6.71 -10.14
CA GLY A 18 -12.19 5.74 -9.91
C GLY A 18 -11.28 6.12 -8.73
N HIS A 19 -10.51 5.13 -8.27
CA HIS A 19 -9.58 5.29 -7.16
C HIS A 19 -8.24 5.87 -7.64
N LYS A 20 -7.73 6.85 -6.89
CA LYS A 20 -6.37 7.39 -7.09
C LYS A 20 -5.43 6.91 -6.01
N PHE A 21 -4.78 5.78 -6.28
CA PHE A 21 -3.82 5.16 -5.36
C PHE A 21 -2.46 5.85 -5.38
N ARG A 22 -1.87 6.00 -4.20
CA ARG A 22 -0.49 6.43 -3.97
C ARG A 22 0.22 5.35 -3.18
N THR A 23 1.40 4.93 -3.62
CA THR A 23 2.22 3.98 -2.86
C THR A 23 2.62 4.58 -1.51
N THR A 24 2.27 3.89 -0.42
CA THR A 24 2.58 4.29 0.95
C THR A 24 3.82 3.56 1.46
N ARG A 25 3.98 2.29 1.11
CA ARG A 25 5.11 1.46 1.53
C ARG A 25 5.53 0.49 0.43
N ILE A 26 6.83 0.39 0.21
CA ILE A 26 7.41 -0.64 -0.65
C ILE A 26 7.80 -1.81 0.26
N VAL A 27 7.11 -2.95 0.11
CA VAL A 27 7.31 -4.15 0.92
C VAL A 27 8.51 -4.93 0.36
N THR A 28 8.46 -5.22 -0.94
CA THR A 28 9.57 -5.78 -1.71
C THR A 28 9.58 -5.13 -3.09
N ASN A 29 10.43 -5.61 -4.01
CA ASN A 29 10.38 -5.17 -5.41
C ASN A 29 9.03 -5.47 -6.08
N TYR A 30 8.33 -6.49 -5.58
CA TYR A 30 7.07 -7.00 -6.13
C TYR A 30 5.86 -6.51 -5.32
N PHE A 31 5.92 -6.62 -3.99
CA PHE A 31 4.82 -6.23 -3.11
C PHE A 31 4.90 -4.76 -2.71
N ARG A 32 3.78 -4.04 -2.83
CA ARG A 32 3.65 -2.62 -2.47
C ARG A 32 2.30 -2.37 -1.82
N GLU A 33 2.31 -1.60 -0.74
CA GLU A 33 1.11 -1.06 -0.10
C GLU A 33 0.83 0.32 -0.70
N SER A 34 -0.44 0.58 -1.00
CA SER A 34 -0.90 1.83 -1.58
C SER A 34 -2.20 2.27 -0.93
N GLU A 35 -2.44 3.58 -0.92
CA GLU A 35 -3.63 4.17 -0.32
C GLU A 35 -4.31 5.12 -1.31
N CYS A 36 -5.63 5.05 -1.39
CA CYS A 36 -6.42 5.99 -2.18
C CYS A 36 -6.39 7.37 -1.51
N THR A 37 -5.88 8.37 -2.23
CA THR A 37 -5.78 9.75 -1.75
C THR A 37 -7.13 10.45 -1.51
N VAL A 38 -8.22 9.86 -1.99
CA VAL A 38 -9.58 10.46 -1.92
C VAL A 38 -10.44 9.79 -0.84
N CYS A 39 -10.46 8.45 -0.77
CA CYS A 39 -11.28 7.72 0.19
C CYS A 39 -10.50 6.99 1.29
N GLY A 40 -9.18 7.01 1.25
CA GLY A 40 -8.32 6.33 2.23
C GLY A 40 -8.30 4.81 2.12
N LEU A 41 -8.88 4.21 1.06
CA LEU A 41 -8.83 2.76 0.85
C LEU A 41 -7.38 2.29 0.71
N GLN A 42 -6.96 1.39 1.59
CA GLN A 42 -5.63 0.78 1.55
C GLN A 42 -5.67 -0.55 0.80
N VAL A 43 -4.71 -0.73 -0.09
CA VAL A 43 -4.58 -1.91 -0.95
C VAL A 43 -3.13 -2.38 -1.00
N THR A 44 -2.92 -3.65 -1.28
CA THR A 44 -1.63 -4.25 -1.61
C THR A 44 -1.73 -4.99 -2.93
N ASN A 45 -0.59 -5.37 -3.51
CA ASN A 45 -0.55 -6.25 -4.67
C ASN A 45 -0.60 -7.72 -4.21
N ASP A 46 -1.30 -8.57 -4.94
CA ASP A 46 -1.22 -10.03 -4.80
C ASP A 46 -0.05 -10.61 -5.61
N ASP A 47 0.10 -11.93 -5.60
CA ASP A 47 1.08 -12.72 -6.34
C ASP A 47 0.95 -12.66 -7.88
N ASN A 48 -0.13 -12.06 -8.38
CA ASN A 48 -0.38 -11.79 -9.79
C ASN A 48 -0.29 -10.29 -10.14
N GLY A 49 0.04 -9.43 -9.17
CA GLY A 49 0.16 -7.99 -9.34
C GLY A 49 -1.18 -7.24 -9.31
N LYS A 50 -2.27 -7.90 -8.88
CA LYS A 50 -3.58 -7.29 -8.75
C LYS A 50 -3.70 -6.57 -7.42
N LEU A 51 -4.36 -5.41 -7.42
CA LEU A 51 -4.68 -4.68 -6.21
C LEU A 51 -5.79 -5.38 -5.42
N ILE A 52 -5.50 -5.74 -4.18
CA ILE A 52 -6.41 -6.33 -3.20
C ILE A 52 -6.44 -5.48 -1.93
N SER A 53 -7.54 -5.52 -1.17
CA SER A 53 -7.70 -4.77 0.07
C SER A 53 -6.62 -5.16 1.09
N LEU A 54 -5.91 -4.19 1.66
CA LEU A 54 -4.88 -4.43 2.67
C LEU A 54 -5.51 -4.82 4.01
N THR A 55 -5.64 -6.12 4.26
CA THR A 55 -6.17 -6.65 5.53
C THR A 55 -5.12 -6.60 6.65
N PRO A 56 -5.52 -6.72 7.94
CA PRO A 56 -4.57 -6.84 9.04
C PRO A 56 -3.59 -8.00 8.87
N GLU A 57 -4.08 -9.15 8.40
CA GLU A 57 -3.29 -10.36 8.12
C GLU A 57 -2.24 -10.09 7.03
N GLN A 58 -2.64 -9.45 5.94
CA GLN A 58 -1.70 -9.07 4.87
C GLN A 58 -0.67 -8.05 5.33
N ARG A 59 -1.05 -7.13 6.22
CA ARG A 59 -0.12 -6.16 6.81
C ARG A 59 0.94 -6.86 7.66
N GLU A 60 0.56 -7.89 8.41
CA GLU A 60 1.48 -8.73 9.17
C GLU A 60 2.43 -9.51 8.25
N ILE A 61 1.88 -10.18 7.22
CA ILE A 61 2.66 -10.89 6.20
C ILE A 61 3.66 -9.95 5.53
N ASN A 62 3.21 -8.78 5.07
CA ASN A 62 4.07 -7.76 4.45
C ASN A 62 5.16 -7.27 5.41
N HIS A 63 4.82 -7.07 6.69
CA HIS A 63 5.80 -6.67 7.69
C HIS A 63 6.93 -7.71 7.83
N GLU A 64 6.59 -9.00 7.88
CA GLU A 64 7.61 -10.05 7.96
C GLU A 64 8.37 -10.21 6.64
N LEU A 65 7.72 -10.06 5.48
CA LEU A 65 8.39 -10.06 4.17
C LEU A 65 9.48 -8.98 4.09
N VAL A 66 9.21 -7.76 4.58
CA VAL A 66 10.21 -6.69 4.64
C VAL A 66 11.40 -7.10 5.51
N ASN A 67 11.11 -7.67 6.69
CA ASN A 67 12.13 -8.12 7.64
C ASN A 67 13.03 -9.19 7.01
N MET A 68 12.43 -10.22 6.41
CA MET A 68 13.13 -11.28 5.68
C MET A 68 13.94 -10.75 4.50
N HIS A 69 13.35 -9.86 3.70
CA HIS A 69 14.03 -9.27 2.54
C HIS A 69 15.24 -8.43 2.95
N ASN A 70 15.12 -7.65 4.04
CA ASN A 70 16.23 -6.86 4.56
C ASN A 70 17.33 -7.72 5.17
N LYS A 71 17.00 -8.82 5.85
CA LYS A 71 17.98 -9.80 6.36
C LYS A 71 18.79 -10.47 5.24
N ARG A 72 18.19 -10.65 4.06
CA ARG A 72 18.84 -11.26 2.89
C ARG A 72 19.70 -10.28 2.09
N LYS A 73 19.57 -8.97 2.30
CA LYS A 73 20.47 -8.01 1.65
C LYS A 73 21.87 -8.17 2.24
N PRO A 74 22.92 -8.24 1.40
CA PRO A 74 24.28 -8.20 1.92
C PRO A 74 24.42 -6.94 2.76
N ARG A 75 25.00 -7.06 3.96
CA ARG A 75 25.31 -5.90 4.80
C ARG A 75 26.11 -4.93 3.91
N LYS A 76 25.61 -3.69 3.75
CA LYS A 76 26.45 -2.64 3.16
C LYS A 76 27.71 -2.58 4.02
N LYS A 77 28.87 -2.84 3.44
CA LYS A 77 30.13 -2.51 4.12
C LYS A 77 30.09 -0.99 4.29
N VAL A 78 30.24 -0.56 5.54
CA VAL A 78 30.50 0.83 5.85
C VAL A 78 31.99 0.98 5.54
N ASP A 79 32.27 1.73 4.47
CA ASP A 79 33.62 2.10 4.07
C ASP A 79 34.06 3.33 4.88
#